data_AF-A0AAD7TDK6-F1
#
_entry.id   AF-A0AAD7TDK6-F1
#
_cell.length_a   1.000
_cell.length_b   1.000
_cell.length_c   1.000
_cell.angle_alpha   90.00
_cell.angle_beta   90.00
_cell.angle_gamma   90.00
#
_symmetry.space_group_name_H-M   'P 1'
#
loop_
_entity.id
_entity.type
_entity.pdbx_description
1 polymer ?
#
loop_
_entity_poly.entity_id
_entity_poly.type
_entity_poly.pdbx_seq_one_letter_code
_entity_poly.pdbx_strand_id
1 'polypeptide(L)'
;MPLSNNKVPNADNVGSSEPVDEAKGLVDALVKVVACYRHLASCMGGCTDGEHLRDQLRRTRERAQELALASRQRLTAGLRDKTLPKEDRQEMEHVWVAFSSSLELLHMDMCKVFDMGQRFSLSNKTRAFVQTGIQGKTTEVAARALSLVDLNHDETPPSVDRLEQSDLEVEIARVDQMIEDMELKVNVLRWTVEARGPQYADPVSTDSASLALLSMDEEDPGRCCDRSQIFVTMLLCGVATVAVVLSVCVVYLA
;
A
#
# COMPACT_ATOMS: atom_id res chain seq x y z
N MET A 1 -10.33 -66.01 -18.90
CA MET A 1 -9.49 -64.79 -18.99
C MET A 1 -10.43 -63.60 -19.12
N PRO A 2 -10.38 -62.60 -18.22
CA PRO A 2 -11.06 -61.32 -18.42
C PRO A 2 -10.18 -60.37 -19.26
N LEU A 3 -10.80 -59.48 -20.03
CA LEU A 3 -10.09 -58.47 -20.84
C LEU A 3 -9.73 -57.26 -19.97
N SER A 4 -8.44 -56.92 -19.90
CA SER A 4 -7.95 -55.71 -19.22
C SER A 4 -8.21 -54.48 -20.10
N ASN A 5 -9.25 -53.72 -19.76
CA ASN A 5 -9.63 -52.53 -20.52
C ASN A 5 -8.71 -51.34 -20.17
N ASN A 6 -7.63 -51.17 -20.93
CA ASN A 6 -6.64 -50.10 -20.73
C ASN A 6 -7.24 -48.72 -21.02
N LYS A 7 -7.82 -48.07 -20.01
CA LYS A 7 -8.17 -46.65 -20.07
C LYS A 7 -6.90 -45.81 -19.97
N VAL A 8 -6.35 -45.44 -21.12
CA VAL A 8 -5.30 -44.41 -21.22
C VAL A 8 -5.87 -43.09 -20.68
N PRO A 9 -5.18 -42.40 -19.76
CA PRO A 9 -5.54 -41.03 -19.41
C PRO A 9 -5.05 -40.08 -20.51
N ASN A 10 -5.94 -39.25 -21.06
CA ASN A 10 -5.55 -38.19 -21.98
C ASN A 10 -4.64 -37.20 -21.24
N ALA A 11 -3.42 -36.97 -21.74
CA ALA A 11 -2.43 -36.08 -21.16
C ALA A 11 -2.51 -34.65 -21.74
N ASP A 12 -3.71 -34.24 -22.17
CA ASP A 12 -3.94 -33.06 -23.02
C ASP A 12 -4.51 -31.87 -22.25
N ASN A 13 -3.78 -31.33 -21.25
CA ASN A 13 -4.05 -29.98 -20.72
C ASN A 13 -2.89 -29.29 -19.94
N VAL A 14 -1.65 -29.79 -20.00
CA VAL A 14 -0.55 -29.33 -19.11
C VAL A 14 0.32 -28.22 -19.75
N GLY A 15 -0.10 -27.63 -20.87
CA GLY A 15 0.78 -26.80 -21.72
C GLY A 15 0.27 -25.42 -22.14
N SER A 16 -0.87 -24.93 -21.63
CA SER A 16 -1.43 -23.62 -22.06
C SER A 16 -1.31 -22.49 -21.03
N SER A 17 -1.38 -22.76 -19.73
CA SER A 17 -1.47 -21.71 -18.70
C SER A 17 -0.11 -21.17 -18.20
N GLU A 18 1.01 -21.81 -18.54
CA GLU A 18 2.36 -21.45 -18.07
C GLU A 18 2.69 -19.93 -18.06
N PRO A 19 2.44 -19.15 -19.14
CA PRO A 19 2.72 -17.70 -19.12
C PRO A 19 1.78 -16.90 -18.22
N VAL A 20 0.56 -17.38 -17.99
CA VAL A 20 -0.42 -16.78 -17.06
C VAL A 20 -0.01 -17.07 -15.63
N ASP A 21 0.34 -18.32 -15.32
CA ASP A 21 0.77 -18.77 -14.00
C ASP A 21 2.09 -18.10 -13.57
N GLU A 22 3.04 -17.90 -14.49
CA GLU A 22 4.27 -17.16 -14.20
C GLU A 22 3.97 -15.67 -13.88
N ALA A 23 3.17 -14.99 -14.71
CA ALA A 23 2.79 -13.61 -14.49
C ALA A 23 2.03 -13.43 -13.16
N LYS A 24 1.12 -14.36 -12.85
CA LYS A 24 0.37 -14.43 -11.60
C LYS A 24 1.29 -14.62 -10.40
N GLY A 25 2.24 -15.55 -10.47
CA GLY A 25 3.22 -15.79 -9.41
C GLY A 25 4.11 -14.57 -9.10
N LEU A 26 4.50 -13.81 -10.12
CA LEU A 26 5.26 -12.55 -9.96
C LEU A 26 4.42 -11.47 -9.26
N VAL A 27 3.15 -11.31 -9.65
CA VAL A 27 2.23 -10.32 -9.05
C VAL A 27 1.83 -10.71 -7.64
N ASP A 28 1.58 -11.99 -7.36
CA ASP A 28 1.34 -12.52 -6.02
C ASP A 28 2.53 -12.26 -5.08
N ALA A 29 3.75 -12.35 -5.59
CA ALA A 29 4.96 -12.00 -4.85
C ALA A 29 5.04 -10.48 -4.61
N LEU A 30 4.74 -9.66 -5.63
CA LEU A 30 4.71 -8.21 -5.51
C LEU A 30 3.69 -7.74 -4.45
N VAL A 31 2.46 -8.24 -4.51
CA VAL A 31 1.39 -7.91 -3.55
C VAL A 31 1.81 -8.21 -2.10
N LYS A 32 2.50 -9.34 -1.86
CA LYS A 32 3.04 -9.71 -0.54
C LYS A 32 4.15 -8.76 -0.09
N VAL A 33 5.04 -8.34 -0.99
CA VAL A 33 6.12 -7.38 -0.70
C VAL A 33 5.56 -5.97 -0.45
N VAL A 34 4.57 -5.52 -1.22
CA VAL A 34 3.88 -4.22 -1.01
C VAL A 34 3.09 -4.22 0.31
N ALA A 35 2.42 -5.32 0.67
CA ALA A 35 1.77 -5.45 1.97
C ALA A 35 2.78 -5.39 3.14
N CYS A 36 3.95 -6.00 2.99
CA CYS A 36 5.06 -5.87 3.95
C CYS A 36 5.56 -4.42 4.03
N TYR A 37 5.79 -3.77 2.89
CA TYR A 37 6.22 -2.37 2.82
C TYR A 37 5.24 -1.45 3.53
N ARG A 38 3.93 -1.60 3.30
CA ARG A 38 2.88 -0.83 3.99
C ARG A 38 2.88 -1.01 5.50
N HIS A 39 3.16 -2.23 5.98
CA HIS A 39 3.29 -2.49 7.42
C HIS A 39 4.50 -1.76 8.00
N LEU A 40 5.69 -1.86 7.38
CA LEU A 40 6.87 -1.10 7.79
C LEU A 40 6.65 0.42 7.71
N ALA A 41 5.97 0.89 6.67
CA ALA A 41 5.60 2.29 6.47
C ALA A 41 4.57 2.79 7.49
N SER A 42 3.89 1.91 8.23
CA SER A 42 3.04 2.29 9.37
C SER A 42 3.84 2.63 10.63
N CYS A 43 5.09 2.17 10.73
CA CYS A 43 5.97 2.38 11.89
C CYS A 43 6.83 3.67 11.79
N MET A 44 6.94 4.29 10.61
CA MET A 44 7.69 5.54 10.40
C MET A 44 7.14 6.71 11.23
N GLY A 45 8.03 7.48 11.85
CA GLY A 45 7.69 8.52 12.83
C GLY A 45 7.16 8.00 14.17
N GLY A 46 7.05 6.67 14.34
CA GLY A 46 6.60 6.01 15.56
C GLY A 46 7.73 5.66 16.53
N CYS A 47 7.38 5.05 17.66
CA CYS A 47 8.34 4.63 18.69
C CYS A 47 9.30 3.50 18.26
N THR A 48 9.10 2.92 17.07
CA THR A 48 9.91 1.88 16.43
C THR A 48 10.69 2.38 15.20
N ASP A 49 10.63 3.69 14.89
CA ASP A 49 11.44 4.29 13.84
C ASP A 49 12.91 4.40 14.27
N GLY A 50 13.81 4.20 13.31
CA GLY A 50 15.24 4.08 13.51
C GLY A 50 15.91 3.43 12.30
N GLU A 51 17.24 3.42 12.29
CA GLU A 51 18.07 3.00 11.15
C GLU A 51 17.65 1.62 10.61
N HIS A 52 17.39 0.65 11.49
CA HIS A 52 16.98 -0.71 11.11
C HIS A 52 15.63 -0.76 10.38
N LEU A 53 14.64 0.05 10.77
CA LEU A 53 13.35 0.12 10.08
C LEU A 53 13.51 0.70 8.68
N ARG A 54 14.32 1.77 8.56
CA ARG A 54 14.59 2.45 7.29
C ARG A 54 15.36 1.57 6.31
N ASP A 55 16.29 0.77 6.83
CA ASP A 55 17.00 -0.24 6.04
C ASP A 55 16.08 -1.38 5.57
N GLN A 56 15.13 -1.84 6.40
CA GLN A 56 14.11 -2.80 5.97
C GLN A 56 13.20 -2.20 4.90
N LEU A 57 12.76 -0.94 5.07
CA LEU A 57 11.97 -0.21 4.07
C LEU A 57 12.72 -0.11 2.74
N ARG A 58 13.99 0.32 2.75
CA ARG A 58 14.84 0.45 1.56
C ARG A 58 14.93 -0.85 0.75
N ARG A 59 15.25 -1.96 1.43
CA ARG A 59 15.38 -3.30 0.81
C ARG A 59 14.06 -3.86 0.32
N THR A 60 12.96 -3.55 1.02
CA THR A 60 11.60 -3.97 0.61
C THR A 60 11.11 -3.16 -0.60
N ARG A 61 11.41 -1.85 -0.66
CA ARG A 61 11.20 -0.92 -1.78
C ARG A 61 11.97 -1.37 -3.03
N GLU A 62 13.25 -1.71 -2.88
CA GLU A 62 14.10 -2.26 -3.95
C GLU A 62 13.49 -3.55 -4.51
N ARG A 63 13.17 -4.51 -3.63
CA ARG A 63 12.58 -5.79 -4.03
C ARG A 63 11.19 -5.63 -4.68
N ALA A 64 10.40 -4.64 -4.24
CA ALA A 64 9.13 -4.31 -4.88
C ALA A 64 9.33 -3.81 -6.31
N GLN A 65 10.33 -2.95 -6.56
CA GLN A 65 10.64 -2.47 -7.92
C GLN A 65 11.20 -3.56 -8.84
N GLU A 66 12.03 -4.48 -8.35
CA GLU A 66 12.46 -5.66 -9.13
C GLU A 66 11.25 -6.49 -9.61
N LEU A 67 10.36 -6.82 -8.68
CA LEU A 67 9.14 -7.59 -8.96
C LEU A 67 8.17 -6.81 -9.87
N ALA A 68 8.07 -5.49 -9.70
CA ALA A 68 7.25 -4.64 -10.53
C ALA A 68 7.77 -4.57 -11.98
N LEU A 69 9.08 -4.43 -12.18
CA LEU A 69 9.70 -4.44 -13.50
C LEU A 69 9.52 -5.79 -14.21
N ALA A 70 9.70 -6.91 -13.50
CA ALA A 70 9.46 -8.25 -14.06
C ALA A 70 7.98 -8.49 -14.40
N SER A 71 7.07 -8.16 -13.48
CA SER A 71 5.62 -8.28 -13.69
C SER A 71 5.16 -7.46 -14.89
N ARG A 72 5.59 -6.19 -14.97
CA ARG A 72 5.34 -5.29 -16.10
C ARG A 72 5.75 -5.91 -17.43
N GLN A 73 6.97 -6.47 -17.51
CA GLN A 73 7.47 -7.07 -18.76
C GLN A 73 6.61 -8.25 -19.20
N ARG A 74 6.25 -9.17 -18.29
CA ARG A 74 5.44 -10.35 -18.63
C ARG A 74 3.99 -9.99 -18.98
N LEU A 75 3.35 -9.12 -18.18
CA LEU A 75 1.99 -8.65 -18.44
C LEU A 75 1.88 -7.88 -19.77
N THR A 76 2.84 -7.00 -20.06
CA THR A 76 2.87 -6.24 -21.33
C THR A 76 3.07 -7.14 -22.54
N ALA A 77 3.86 -8.23 -22.40
CA ALA A 77 4.03 -9.22 -23.46
C ALA A 77 2.73 -10.00 -23.69
N GLY A 78 2.15 -10.59 -22.65
CA GLY A 78 0.94 -11.41 -22.74
C GLY A 78 -0.29 -10.65 -23.24
N LEU A 79 -0.55 -9.45 -22.70
CA LEU A 79 -1.76 -8.68 -23.05
C LEU A 79 -1.70 -8.04 -24.45
N ARG A 80 -0.50 -7.92 -25.02
CA ARG A 80 -0.27 -7.48 -26.42
C ARG A 80 -0.30 -8.64 -27.41
N ASP A 81 -0.17 -9.88 -26.96
CA ASP A 81 -0.40 -11.03 -27.81
C ASP A 81 -1.89 -11.09 -28.23
N LYS A 82 -2.12 -11.38 -29.51
CA LYS A 82 -3.43 -11.53 -30.14
C LYS A 82 -3.79 -12.99 -30.38
N THR A 83 -2.86 -13.91 -30.10
CA THR A 83 -3.03 -15.37 -30.23
C THR A 83 -3.35 -16.03 -28.89
N LEU A 84 -3.16 -15.32 -27.77
CA LEU A 84 -3.53 -15.75 -26.42
C LEU A 84 -5.03 -16.13 -26.36
N PRO A 85 -5.40 -17.32 -25.82
CA PRO A 85 -6.79 -17.72 -25.66
C PRO A 85 -7.61 -16.72 -24.85
N LYS A 86 -8.94 -16.70 -25.05
CA LYS A 86 -9.81 -15.70 -24.42
C LYS A 86 -9.81 -15.84 -22.89
N GLU A 87 -9.81 -17.07 -22.40
CA GLU A 87 -9.85 -17.42 -20.99
C GLU A 87 -8.53 -17.02 -20.29
N ASP A 88 -7.40 -17.37 -20.90
CA ASP A 88 -6.05 -16.99 -20.44
C ASP A 88 -5.85 -15.47 -20.49
N ARG A 89 -6.38 -14.81 -21.53
CA ARG A 89 -6.41 -13.36 -21.64
C ARG A 89 -7.21 -12.73 -20.52
N GLN A 90 -8.41 -13.24 -20.21
CA GLN A 90 -9.21 -12.74 -19.09
C GLN A 90 -8.48 -12.90 -17.76
N GLU A 91 -7.87 -14.04 -17.48
CA GLU A 91 -7.06 -14.21 -16.25
C GLU A 91 -5.88 -13.24 -16.20
N MET A 92 -5.16 -13.04 -17.31
CA MET A 92 -4.11 -12.03 -17.44
C MET A 92 -4.62 -10.59 -17.20
N GLU A 93 -5.85 -10.28 -17.62
CA GLU A 93 -6.53 -8.99 -17.40
C GLU A 93 -6.94 -8.80 -15.92
N HIS A 94 -7.27 -9.87 -15.18
CA HIS A 94 -7.44 -9.80 -13.72
C HIS A 94 -6.10 -9.57 -12.99
N VAL A 95 -5.04 -10.32 -13.37
CA VAL A 95 -3.70 -10.18 -12.79
C VAL A 95 -3.13 -8.78 -13.04
N TRP A 96 -3.44 -8.17 -14.19
CA TRP A 96 -3.13 -6.77 -14.51
C TRP A 96 -3.79 -5.75 -13.56
N VAL A 97 -5.05 -5.95 -13.18
CA VAL A 97 -5.73 -5.06 -12.22
C VAL A 97 -5.10 -5.18 -10.84
N ALA A 98 -4.78 -6.39 -10.39
CA ALA A 98 -4.05 -6.61 -9.13
C ALA A 98 -2.66 -5.96 -9.15
N PHE A 99 -1.91 -6.12 -10.25
CA PHE A 99 -0.62 -5.50 -10.47
C PHE A 99 -0.69 -3.96 -10.39
N SER A 100 -1.55 -3.32 -11.21
CA SER A 100 -1.67 -1.85 -11.23
C SER A 100 -2.04 -1.28 -9.86
N SER A 101 -2.97 -1.93 -9.14
CA SER A 101 -3.38 -1.50 -7.80
C SER A 101 -2.27 -1.69 -6.76
N SER A 102 -1.38 -2.66 -6.94
CA SER A 102 -0.19 -2.82 -6.09
C SER A 102 0.87 -1.73 -6.31
N LEU A 103 0.97 -1.16 -7.52
CA LEU A 103 1.86 -0.03 -7.81
C LEU A 103 1.37 1.26 -7.11
N GLU A 104 0.08 1.56 -7.17
CA GLU A 104 -0.49 2.74 -6.51
C GLU A 104 -0.35 2.67 -4.98
N LEU A 105 -0.59 1.50 -4.38
CA LEU A 105 -0.39 1.30 -2.95
C LEU A 105 1.09 1.49 -2.58
N LEU A 106 2.01 0.91 -3.35
CA LEU A 106 3.45 1.09 -3.16
C LEU A 106 3.86 2.57 -3.28
N HIS A 107 3.35 3.28 -4.29
CA HIS A 107 3.60 4.70 -4.51
C HIS A 107 3.10 5.56 -3.35
N MET A 108 1.85 5.37 -2.92
CA MET A 108 1.25 6.09 -1.80
C MET A 108 2.04 5.87 -0.50
N ASP A 109 2.46 4.63 -0.22
CA ASP A 109 3.31 4.32 0.93
C ASP A 109 4.73 4.91 0.78
N MET A 110 5.32 4.90 -0.41
CA MET A 110 6.64 5.52 -0.66
C MET A 110 6.59 7.03 -0.46
N CYS A 111 5.57 7.71 -0.99
CA CYS A 111 5.30 9.12 -0.75
C CYS A 111 5.14 9.41 0.74
N LYS A 112 4.38 8.59 1.47
CA LYS A 112 4.21 8.70 2.93
C LYS A 112 5.54 8.52 3.68
N VAL A 113 6.35 7.52 3.32
CA VAL A 113 7.67 7.28 3.92
C VAL A 113 8.61 8.45 3.66
N PHE A 114 8.59 9.02 2.46
CA PHE A 114 9.34 10.23 2.10
C PHE A 114 8.91 11.43 2.97
N ASP A 115 7.61 11.69 3.05
CA ASP A 115 7.00 12.76 3.85
C ASP A 115 7.38 12.68 5.34
N MET A 116 7.44 11.46 5.89
CA MET A 116 7.87 11.23 7.27
C MET A 116 9.39 11.32 7.43
N GLY A 117 10.18 10.83 6.46
CA GLY A 117 11.64 10.96 6.45
C GLY A 117 12.12 12.41 6.57
N GLN A 118 11.47 13.34 5.85
CA GLN A 118 11.77 14.77 5.94
C GLN A 118 11.44 15.37 7.33
N ARG A 119 10.35 14.91 7.97
CA ARG A 119 9.88 15.41 9.26
C ARG A 119 10.69 14.85 10.43
N PHE A 120 11.16 13.60 10.29
CA PHE A 120 11.86 12.81 11.29
C PHE A 120 13.24 12.37 10.77
N SER A 121 14.20 13.28 10.62
CA SER A 121 15.60 12.92 10.30
C SER A 121 16.30 12.34 11.53
N LEU A 122 16.98 11.19 11.38
CA LEU A 122 17.76 10.53 12.43
C LEU A 122 19.13 11.21 12.63
N SER A 123 19.72 11.74 11.55
CA SER A 123 20.99 12.46 11.61
C SER A 123 20.93 13.76 12.44
N ASN A 124 19.75 14.38 12.56
CA ASN A 124 19.56 15.66 13.26
C ASN A 124 19.48 15.52 14.79
N LYS A 125 20.61 15.12 15.41
CA LYS A 125 20.79 14.90 16.86
C LYS A 125 20.35 16.07 17.74
N THR A 126 20.31 17.29 17.20
CA THR A 126 19.84 18.52 17.87
C THR A 126 18.34 18.47 18.21
N ARG A 127 17.55 17.64 17.52
CA ARG A 127 16.18 17.29 17.92
C ARG A 127 16.18 15.94 18.62
N ALA A 128 16.37 15.96 19.93
CA ALA A 128 16.17 14.78 20.77
C ALA A 128 14.69 14.35 20.73
N PHE A 129 14.37 13.36 19.87
CA PHE A 129 13.03 12.76 19.84
C PHE A 129 12.73 12.12 21.20
N VAL A 130 11.52 12.32 21.70
CA VAL A 130 11.11 11.78 23.01
C VAL A 130 10.90 10.28 22.87
N GLN A 131 11.95 9.51 23.16
CA GLN A 131 11.97 8.04 23.11
C GLN A 131 11.09 7.46 24.24
N THR A 132 9.77 7.50 24.04
CA THR A 132 8.73 7.00 24.96
C THR A 132 8.52 5.49 24.88
N GLY A 133 9.04 4.83 23.85
CA GLY A 133 8.95 3.39 23.66
C GLY A 133 9.87 2.61 24.61
N ILE A 134 9.32 1.59 25.28
CA ILE A 134 10.10 0.65 26.09
C ILE A 134 10.71 -0.40 25.15
N GLN A 135 11.98 -0.24 24.78
CA GLN A 135 12.70 -1.26 24.02
C GLN A 135 13.20 -2.37 24.97
N GLY A 136 12.59 -3.55 24.86
CA GLY A 136 12.73 -4.61 25.86
C GLY A 136 14.08 -5.34 25.87
N LYS A 137 15.10 -4.79 26.55
CA LYS A 137 16.18 -5.53 27.24
C LYS A 137 16.88 -4.64 28.26
N THR A 138 17.15 -5.19 29.45
CA THR A 138 17.49 -4.42 30.67
C THR A 138 18.93 -3.88 30.76
N THR A 139 19.58 -3.63 29.62
CA THR A 139 20.98 -3.17 29.53
C THR A 139 21.13 -1.65 29.42
N GLU A 140 20.11 -0.94 28.92
CA GLU A 140 20.23 0.50 28.61
C GLU A 140 20.29 1.41 29.85
N VAL A 141 19.72 0.99 30.98
CA VAL A 141 19.70 1.75 32.23
C VAL A 141 21.12 2.02 32.76
N ALA A 142 22.06 1.09 32.52
CA ALA A 142 23.46 1.27 32.87
C ALA A 142 24.19 2.24 31.91
N ALA A 143 23.85 2.25 30.62
CA ALA A 143 24.49 3.13 29.63
C ALA A 143 24.15 4.61 29.86
N ARG A 144 22.88 4.91 30.20
CA ARG A 144 22.43 6.28 30.51
C ARG A 144 23.08 6.87 31.78
N ALA A 145 23.70 6.06 32.63
CA ALA A 145 24.43 6.52 33.82
C ALA A 145 25.90 6.92 33.56
N LEU A 146 26.46 6.59 32.38
CA LEU A 146 27.90 6.74 32.08
C LEU A 146 28.21 7.58 30.84
N SER A 147 27.22 7.90 30.00
CA SER A 147 27.44 8.69 28.77
C SER A 147 27.21 10.20 28.98
N LEU A 148 28.10 10.82 29.76
CA LEU A 148 28.36 12.27 29.66
C LEU A 148 29.65 12.44 28.86
N VAL A 149 29.52 12.61 27.55
CA VAL A 149 30.63 12.92 26.63
C VAL A 149 30.30 14.21 25.89
N ASP A 150 31.28 15.12 25.88
CA ASP A 150 31.20 16.44 25.31
C ASP A 150 31.05 16.40 23.77
N LEU A 151 30.27 17.32 23.19
CA LEU A 151 29.94 17.35 21.75
C LEU A 151 30.36 18.67 21.11
N ASN A 152 31.67 18.88 21.03
CA ASN A 152 32.30 19.89 20.19
C ASN A 152 32.79 19.26 18.87
N HIS A 153 32.04 19.37 17.77
CA HIS A 153 32.65 19.34 16.44
C HIS A 153 31.87 20.05 15.32
N ASP A 154 32.63 20.45 14.31
CA ASP A 154 32.26 21.30 13.16
C ASP A 154 31.67 20.54 11.96
N GLU A 155 31.26 21.33 10.95
CA GLU A 155 31.20 20.97 9.51
C GLU A 155 30.59 19.58 9.19
N THR A 156 29.25 19.50 9.16
CA THR A 156 28.56 18.27 8.79
C THR A 156 28.60 18.05 7.26
N PRO A 157 29.14 16.92 6.74
CA PRO A 157 28.93 16.52 5.35
C PRO A 157 27.43 16.28 5.07
N PRO A 158 26.99 16.10 3.81
CA PRO A 158 25.60 15.71 3.54
C PRO A 158 25.24 14.45 4.35
N SER A 159 24.37 14.65 5.34
CA SER A 159 23.84 13.59 6.22
C SER A 159 23.33 12.43 5.38
N VAL A 160 23.66 11.19 5.75
CA VAL A 160 23.28 9.99 5.00
C VAL A 160 21.78 9.98 4.69
N ASP A 161 20.93 10.33 5.67
CA ASP A 161 19.50 10.60 5.54
C ASP A 161 19.11 11.35 4.24
N ARG A 162 19.85 12.39 3.85
CA ARG A 162 19.52 13.27 2.71
C ARG A 162 19.82 12.63 1.37
N LEU A 163 20.86 11.79 1.28
CA LEU A 163 21.18 11.02 0.07
C LEU A 163 20.09 9.96 -0.15
N GLU A 164 19.74 9.24 0.91
CA GLU A 164 18.67 8.23 0.90
C GLU A 164 17.30 8.84 0.61
N GLN A 165 17.05 10.05 1.10
CA GLN A 165 15.84 10.81 0.79
C GLN A 165 15.77 11.19 -0.70
N SER A 166 16.88 11.63 -1.32
CA SER A 166 16.92 11.92 -2.76
C SER A 166 16.83 10.66 -3.64
N ASP A 167 17.41 9.54 -3.22
CA ASP A 167 17.25 8.26 -3.90
C ASP A 167 15.78 7.79 -3.85
N LEU A 168 15.10 7.98 -2.72
CA LEU A 168 13.67 7.72 -2.58
C LEU A 168 12.81 8.63 -3.47
N GLU A 169 13.17 9.90 -3.66
CA GLU A 169 12.49 10.83 -4.57
C GLU A 169 12.56 10.37 -6.03
N VAL A 170 13.75 9.98 -6.48
CA VAL A 170 14.00 9.43 -7.84
C VAL A 170 13.26 8.10 -8.03
N GLU A 171 13.13 7.29 -6.98
CA GLU A 171 12.39 6.03 -7.03
C GLU A 171 10.86 6.21 -7.00
N ILE A 172 10.33 7.23 -6.31
CA ILE A 172 8.92 7.63 -6.41
C ILE A 172 8.58 7.99 -7.85
N ALA A 173 9.35 8.90 -8.46
CA ALA A 173 9.15 9.33 -9.84
C ALA A 173 9.28 8.16 -10.86
N ARG A 174 10.09 7.14 -10.55
CA ARG A 174 10.19 5.90 -11.33
C ARG A 174 8.93 5.04 -11.23
N VAL A 175 8.27 5.00 -10.06
CA VAL A 175 7.00 4.28 -9.89
C VAL A 175 5.84 5.05 -10.51
N ASP A 176 5.78 6.38 -10.39
CA ASP A 176 4.84 7.24 -11.13
C ASP A 176 4.90 6.98 -12.63
N GLN A 177 6.09 7.11 -13.23
CA GLN A 177 6.31 6.82 -14.65
C GLN A 177 5.95 5.36 -15.00
N MET A 178 6.08 4.41 -14.06
CA MET A 178 5.65 3.03 -14.30
C MET A 178 4.12 2.88 -14.32
N ILE A 179 3.38 3.67 -13.53
CA ILE A 179 1.91 3.68 -13.54
C ILE A 179 1.41 4.28 -14.86
N GLU A 180 1.92 5.45 -15.26
CA GLU A 180 1.62 6.09 -16.56
C GLU A 180 1.94 5.16 -17.74
N ASP A 181 3.12 4.52 -17.72
CA ASP A 181 3.54 3.56 -18.73
C ASP A 181 2.53 2.42 -18.90
N MET A 182 1.84 2.03 -17.84
CA MET A 182 0.93 0.88 -17.85
C MET A 182 -0.43 1.24 -18.41
N GLU A 183 -1.01 2.39 -18.03
CA GLU A 183 -2.23 2.90 -18.66
C GLU A 183 -2.04 3.15 -20.17
N LEU A 184 -0.85 3.58 -20.60
CA LEU A 184 -0.57 3.87 -22.01
C LEU A 184 -0.16 2.65 -22.85
N LYS A 185 0.40 1.58 -22.26
CA LYS A 185 0.93 0.44 -23.05
C LYS A 185 -0.04 -0.71 -23.23
N VAL A 186 -1.11 -0.78 -22.45
CA VAL A 186 -2.05 -1.92 -22.39
C VAL A 186 -3.49 -1.41 -22.28
N ASN A 187 -4.32 -1.72 -23.27
CA ASN A 187 -5.72 -1.25 -23.35
C ASN A 187 -6.67 -2.05 -22.43
N VAL A 188 -6.33 -2.20 -21.15
CA VAL A 188 -7.13 -2.95 -20.16
C VAL A 188 -7.57 -1.98 -19.07
N LEU A 189 -8.81 -1.49 -19.22
CA LEU A 189 -9.41 -0.55 -18.29
C LEU A 189 -9.89 -1.33 -17.05
N ARG A 190 -9.54 -0.82 -15.86
CA ARG A 190 -9.85 -1.48 -14.58
C ARG A 190 -11.33 -1.77 -14.35
N TRP A 191 -12.21 -0.92 -14.91
CA TRP A 191 -13.66 -1.07 -14.82
C TRP A 191 -14.27 -2.01 -15.86
N THR A 192 -13.52 -2.47 -16.87
CA THR A 192 -13.98 -3.47 -17.85
C THR A 192 -13.67 -4.91 -17.44
N VAL A 193 -12.90 -5.12 -16.38
CA VAL A 193 -12.53 -6.45 -15.87
C VAL A 193 -13.57 -6.92 -14.85
N GLU A 194 -14.02 -8.18 -14.98
CA GLU A 194 -15.07 -8.74 -14.14
C GLU A 194 -14.56 -9.05 -12.71
N ALA A 195 -15.38 -8.80 -11.69
CA ALA A 195 -14.96 -9.00 -10.30
C ALA A 195 -15.06 -10.49 -9.90
N ARG A 196 -13.99 -11.26 -10.12
CA ARG A 196 -13.91 -12.70 -9.83
C ARG A 196 -13.76 -13.03 -8.34
N GLY A 197 -14.70 -12.58 -7.51
CA GLY A 197 -14.82 -12.89 -6.09
C GLY A 197 -15.87 -13.98 -5.78
N PRO A 198 -15.89 -14.55 -4.57
CA PRO A 198 -17.00 -15.38 -4.11
C PRO A 198 -18.27 -14.53 -4.01
N GLN A 199 -19.32 -14.90 -4.74
CA GLN A 199 -20.55 -14.08 -4.90
C GLN A 199 -21.27 -13.82 -3.57
N TYR A 200 -21.11 -14.73 -2.60
CA TYR A 200 -21.17 -14.44 -1.18
C TYR A 200 -19.88 -15.00 -0.56
N ALA A 201 -19.20 -14.21 0.27
CA ALA A 201 -18.33 -14.79 1.28
C ALA A 201 -19.24 -15.26 2.42
N ASP A 202 -19.42 -16.58 2.57
CA ASP A 202 -20.06 -17.12 3.76
C ASP A 202 -19.30 -16.61 5.00
N PRO A 203 -20.01 -16.18 6.07
CA PRO A 203 -19.37 -15.70 7.28
C PRO A 203 -18.58 -16.85 7.93
N VAL A 204 -17.26 -16.83 7.74
CA VAL A 204 -16.35 -17.87 8.24
C VAL A 204 -16.56 -18.02 9.75
N SER A 205 -16.97 -19.23 10.17
CA SER A 205 -17.33 -19.52 11.55
C SER A 205 -16.24 -19.10 12.52
N THR A 206 -16.61 -18.34 13.54
CA THR A 206 -15.70 -17.70 14.49
C THR A 206 -15.13 -18.71 15.47
N ASP A 207 -14.09 -19.45 15.05
CA ASP A 207 -13.38 -20.43 15.90
C ASP A 207 -11.86 -20.48 15.60
N SER A 208 -11.25 -19.31 15.44
CA SER A 208 -9.78 -19.17 15.38
C SER A 208 -9.34 -17.82 15.97
N ALA A 209 -9.10 -17.82 17.28
CA ALA A 209 -8.67 -16.64 18.01
C ALA A 209 -7.26 -16.19 17.57
N SER A 210 -7.20 -15.19 16.69
CA SER A 210 -6.02 -14.35 16.47
C SER A 210 -6.25 -13.00 17.12
N LEU A 211 -5.26 -12.51 17.88
CA LEU A 211 -5.36 -11.27 18.67
C LEU A 211 -5.29 -10.02 17.78
N ALA A 212 -6.38 -9.75 17.05
CA ALA A 212 -6.66 -8.41 16.56
C ALA A 212 -6.99 -7.50 17.75
N LEU A 213 -6.30 -6.37 17.85
CA LEU A 213 -6.52 -5.37 18.90
C LEU A 213 -7.84 -4.64 18.66
N LEU A 214 -8.95 -5.21 19.14
CA LEU A 214 -10.21 -4.49 19.24
C LEU A 214 -10.09 -3.41 20.31
N SER A 215 -10.34 -2.16 19.91
CA SER A 215 -10.53 -1.05 20.85
C SER A 215 -11.74 -1.37 21.72
N MET A 216 -11.52 -1.41 23.04
CA MET A 216 -12.60 -1.58 24.01
C MET A 216 -13.32 -0.23 24.20
N ASP A 217 -14.30 0.01 23.33
CA ASP A 217 -15.17 1.18 23.36
C ASP A 217 -16.58 0.71 23.74
N GLU A 218 -16.85 0.61 25.05
CA GLU A 218 -18.20 0.43 25.57
C GLU A 218 -18.82 1.81 25.83
N GLU A 219 -19.59 2.36 24.89
CA GLU A 219 -20.80 3.13 25.23
C GLU A 219 -21.79 3.28 24.04
N ASP A 220 -23.02 2.80 24.26
CA ASP A 220 -24.30 3.06 23.57
C ASP A 220 -24.49 2.72 22.05
N PRO A 221 -25.53 1.95 21.66
CA PRO A 221 -25.80 1.59 20.26
C PRO A 221 -26.53 2.71 19.49
N GLY A 222 -25.85 3.83 19.26
CA GLY A 222 -26.47 5.07 18.77
C GLY A 222 -25.79 5.73 17.57
N ARG A 223 -26.28 5.44 16.35
CA ARG A 223 -26.20 6.35 15.17
C ARG A 223 -24.79 6.77 14.74
N CYS A 224 -24.11 5.90 13.98
CA CYS A 224 -22.96 6.31 13.16
C CYS A 224 -23.42 7.34 12.11
N CYS A 225 -23.17 8.62 12.37
CA CYS A 225 -23.51 9.71 11.46
C CYS A 225 -22.55 9.71 10.26
N ASP A 226 -23.03 9.21 9.12
CA ASP A 226 -22.33 9.27 7.85
C ASP A 226 -21.84 10.70 7.58
N ARG A 227 -20.52 10.85 7.43
CA ARG A 227 -19.81 12.12 7.20
C ARG A 227 -20.31 12.83 5.94
N SER A 228 -20.85 12.09 4.96
CA SER A 228 -21.56 12.62 3.79
C SER A 228 -22.84 13.37 4.18
N GLN A 229 -23.70 12.75 5.01
CA GLN A 229 -24.96 13.35 5.46
C GLN A 229 -24.76 14.61 6.30
N ILE A 230 -23.72 14.66 7.13
CA ILE A 230 -23.34 15.87 7.88
C ILE A 230 -23.05 17.02 6.90
N PHE A 231 -22.24 16.75 5.86
CA PHE A 231 -21.86 17.77 4.88
C PHE A 231 -23.08 18.28 4.08
N VAL A 232 -23.96 17.39 3.62
CA VAL A 232 -25.22 17.75 2.94
C VAL A 232 -26.13 18.59 3.84
N THR A 233 -26.25 18.22 5.12
CA THR A 233 -27.09 18.95 6.10
C THR A 233 -26.57 20.37 6.35
N MET A 234 -25.25 20.52 6.51
CA MET A 234 -24.60 21.83 6.68
C MET A 234 -24.79 22.72 5.45
N LEU A 235 -24.68 22.15 4.25
CA LEU A 235 -24.83 22.88 2.98
C LEU A 235 -26.29 23.35 2.80
N LEU A 236 -27.28 22.50 3.08
CA LEU A 236 -28.71 22.87 3.10
C LEU A 236 -29.01 23.98 4.11
N CYS A 237 -28.47 23.90 5.34
CA CYS A 237 -28.64 24.96 6.33
C CYS A 237 -28.01 26.29 5.87
N GLY A 238 -26.85 26.25 5.22
CA GLY A 238 -26.21 27.45 4.66
C GLY A 238 -27.03 28.13 3.56
N VAL A 239 -27.66 27.35 2.67
CA VAL A 239 -28.57 27.90 1.65
C VAL A 239 -29.83 28.50 2.30
N ALA A 240 -30.40 27.83 3.32
CA ALA A 240 -31.58 28.31 4.02
C ALA A 240 -31.34 29.63 4.78
N THR A 241 -30.21 29.78 5.47
CA THR A 241 -29.90 31.04 6.18
C THR A 241 -29.67 32.20 5.22
N VAL A 242 -28.99 31.98 4.09
CA VAL A 242 -28.83 33.00 3.04
C VAL A 242 -30.19 33.42 2.46
N ALA A 243 -31.09 32.48 2.19
CA ALA A 243 -32.44 32.80 1.70
C ALA A 243 -33.26 33.63 2.71
N VAL A 244 -33.19 33.30 4.01
CA VAL A 244 -33.85 34.08 5.07
C VAL A 244 -33.25 35.49 5.18
N VAL A 245 -31.93 35.63 5.17
CA VAL A 245 -31.27 36.96 5.21
C VAL A 245 -31.65 37.80 4.00
N LEU A 246 -31.65 37.23 2.79
CA LEU A 246 -32.11 37.94 1.59
C LEU A 246 -33.57 38.37 1.68
N SER A 247 -34.46 37.51 2.19
CA SER A 247 -35.87 37.86 2.39
C SER A 247 -36.06 38.98 3.41
N VAL A 248 -35.30 38.99 4.51
CA VAL A 248 -35.30 40.07 5.51
C VAL A 248 -34.76 41.36 4.89
N CYS A 249 -33.64 41.32 4.17
CA CYS A 249 -33.09 42.47 3.48
C CYS A 249 -34.07 43.08 2.47
N VAL A 250 -34.81 42.27 1.70
CA VAL A 250 -35.84 42.77 0.77
C VAL A 250 -36.98 43.46 1.51
N VAL A 251 -37.41 42.96 2.68
CA VAL A 251 -38.48 43.57 3.49
C VAL A 251 -38.03 44.86 4.21
N TYR A 252 -36.74 45.02 4.51
CA TYR A 252 -36.18 46.23 5.13
C TYR A 252 -35.60 47.27 4.15
N LEU A 253 -35.59 46.97 2.84
CA LEU A 253 -35.09 47.85 1.77
C LEU A 253 -36.18 48.21 0.73
N ALA A 254 -37.44 47.94 1.04
CA ALA A 254 -38.62 48.25 0.23
C ALA A 254 -39.58 49.21 0.97
#